data_AF-A0A7V1F651-F1
#
_entry.id   AF-A0A7V1F651-F1
#
_cell.length_a   1.000
_cell.length_b   1.000
_cell.length_c   1.000
_cell.angle_alpha   90.00
_cell.angle_beta   90.00
_cell.angle_gamma   90.00
#
_symmetry.space_group_name_H-M   'P 1'
#
loop_
_entity.id
_entity.type
_entity.pdbx_description
1 polymer ?
#
loop_
_entity_poly.entity_id
_entity_poly.type
_entity_poly.pdbx_seq_one_letter_code
_entity_poly.pdbx_strand_id
1 'polypeptide(L)' 'MSKVEDTKENAAICLKSCESCMSYPDVEGEALFCARGKSSAEVKKAGCNCTQCDIQIKSECTGTYYCAEGACA' A
#
# COMPACT_ATOMS: atom_id res chain seq x y z
N MET A 1 -11.89 -5.29 9.57
CA MET A 1 -11.75 -5.95 8.25
C MET A 1 -11.36 -4.86 7.29
N SER A 2 -10.29 -5.03 6.52
CA SER A 2 -9.81 -4.01 5.57
C SER A 2 -10.91 -3.73 4.54
N LYS A 3 -11.18 -2.45 4.23
CA LYS A 3 -12.14 -2.04 3.18
C LYS A 3 -11.66 -2.37 1.76
N VAL A 4 -10.39 -2.77 1.64
CA VAL A 4 -9.72 -3.08 0.38
C VAL A 4 -9.76 -4.59 0.15
N GLU A 5 -10.23 -5.01 -1.03
CA GLU A 5 -10.23 -6.43 -1.42
C GLU A 5 -8.82 -6.94 -1.72
N ASP A 6 -8.48 -8.12 -1.20
CA ASP A 6 -7.21 -8.78 -1.49
C ASP A 6 -7.30 -9.57 -2.80
N THR A 7 -7.02 -8.89 -3.91
CA THR A 7 -7.00 -9.48 -5.25
C THR A 7 -5.64 -9.30 -5.91
N LYS A 8 -5.32 -10.17 -6.88
CA LYS A 8 -4.11 -10.04 -7.70
C LYS A 8 -4.07 -8.72 -8.47
N GLU A 9 -5.23 -8.23 -8.91
CA GLU A 9 -5.37 -6.94 -9.59
C GLU A 9 -4.97 -5.78 -8.67
N ASN A 10 -5.51 -5.75 -7.45
CA ASN A 10 -5.16 -4.71 -6.48
C ASN A 10 -3.69 -4.79 -6.07
N ALA A 11 -3.11 -5.99 -5.96
CA ALA A 11 -1.67 -6.14 -5.73
C ALA A 11 -0.84 -5.56 -6.87
N ALA A 12 -1.22 -5.80 -8.12
CA ALA A 12 -0.54 -5.23 -9.29
C ALA A 12 -0.65 -3.69 -9.35
N ILE A 13 -1.83 -3.14 -9.03
CA ILE A 13 -2.02 -1.68 -8.93
C ILE A 13 -1.12 -1.11 -7.83
N CYS A 14 -1.07 -1.75 -6.66
CA CYS A 14 -0.22 -1.32 -5.55
C CYS A 14 1.26 -1.30 -5.97
N LEU A 15 1.75 -2.38 -6.59
CA LEU A 15 3.13 -2.46 -7.06
C LEU A 15 3.44 -1.35 -8.06
N LYS A 16 2.55 -1.13 -9.05
CA LYS A 16 2.72 -0.06 -10.04
C LYS A 16 2.74 1.33 -9.42
N SER A 17 1.88 1.60 -8.43
CA SER A 17 1.91 2.88 -7.70
C SER A 17 3.14 3.03 -6.79
N CYS A 18 3.66 1.92 -6.26
CA CYS A 18 4.78 1.89 -5.34
C CYS A 18 6.16 1.81 -6.02
N GLU A 19 6.24 1.43 -7.30
CA GLU A 19 7.49 1.30 -8.06
C GLU A 19 8.38 2.56 -8.01
N SER A 20 7.77 3.75 -8.02
CA SER A 20 8.46 5.04 -7.90
C SER A 20 8.32 5.70 -6.52
N CYS A 21 7.75 4.99 -5.54
CA CYS A 21 7.50 5.52 -4.21
C CYS A 21 8.77 5.48 -3.35
N MET A 22 9.21 6.63 -2.86
CA MET A 22 10.42 6.76 -2.03
C MET A 22 10.33 6.02 -0.67
N SER A 23 9.12 5.65 -0.25
CA SER A 23 8.88 4.88 0.99
C SER A 23 8.53 3.41 0.71
N TYR A 24 8.64 2.93 -0.54
CA TYR A 24 8.42 1.52 -0.84
C TYR A 24 9.59 0.68 -0.29
N PRO A 25 9.32 -0.33 0.55
CA PRO A 25 10.37 -1.14 1.16
C PRO A 25 11.03 -2.16 0.22
N ASP A 26 10.47 -2.38 -0.98
CA ASP A 26 11.02 -3.29 -2.00
C ASP A 26 11.31 -4.71 -1.50
N VAL A 27 10.40 -5.25 -0.69
CA VAL A 27 10.46 -6.63 -0.19
C VAL A 27 9.70 -7.54 -1.14
N GLU A 28 10.38 -8.57 -1.65
CA GLU A 28 9.78 -9.54 -2.57
C GLU A 28 8.56 -10.22 -1.95
N GLY A 29 7.46 -10.27 -2.71
CA GLY A 29 6.20 -10.86 -2.26
C GLY A 29 5.32 -9.94 -1.40
N GLU A 30 5.82 -8.77 -1.00
CA GLU A 30 5.05 -7.80 -0.22
C GLU A 30 4.44 -6.70 -1.12
N ALA A 31 3.11 -6.61 -1.08
CA ALA A 31 2.33 -5.62 -1.80
C ALA A 31 0.96 -5.47 -1.13
N LEU A 32 0.16 -4.52 -1.62
CA LEU A 32 -1.23 -4.31 -1.20
C LEU A 32 -1.35 -4.12 0.32
N PHE A 33 -0.46 -3.30 0.89
CA PHE A 33 -0.33 -3.16 2.34
C PHE A 33 -1.60 -2.65 3.03
N CYS A 34 -2.43 -1.88 2.32
CA CYS A 34 -3.73 -1.41 2.82
C CYS A 34 -4.76 -2.54 3.01
N ALA A 35 -4.57 -3.71 2.40
CA ALA A 35 -5.39 -4.89 2.64
C ALA A 35 -4.67 -5.96 3.47
N ARG A 36 -3.38 -6.21 3.17
CA ARG A 36 -2.58 -7.33 3.68
C ARG A 36 -1.81 -7.04 4.97
N GLY A 37 -1.70 -5.76 5.36
CA GLY A 37 -0.92 -5.33 6.52
C GLY A 37 0.42 -4.70 6.13
N LYS A 38 1.15 -4.24 7.15
CA LYS A 38 2.42 -3.52 6.96
C LYS A 38 3.54 -4.44 6.49
N SER A 39 4.58 -3.85 5.93
CA SER A 39 5.80 -4.56 5.54
C SER A 39 6.49 -5.17 6.75
N SER A 40 7.23 -6.26 6.51
CA SER A 40 8.16 -6.82 7.49
C SER A 40 9.43 -5.98 7.67
N ALA A 41 9.77 -5.15 6.69
CA ALA A 41 10.92 -4.26 6.75
C ALA A 41 10.61 -2.91 7.43
N GLU A 42 11.66 -2.25 7.90
CA GLU A 42 11.54 -0.88 8.40
C GLU A 42 11.32 0.09 7.23
N VAL A 43 10.21 0.83 7.28
CA VAL A 43 9.85 1.80 6.24
C VAL A 43 10.22 3.21 6.66
N LYS A 44 11.09 3.85 5.88
CA LYS A 44 11.39 5.28 6.03
C LYS A 44 10.35 6.11 5.29
N LYS A 45 9.68 7.02 6.01
CA LYS A 45 8.71 7.95 5.42
C LYS A 45 9.42 9.10 4.70
N ALA A 46 9.62 8.95 3.39
CA ALA A 46 10.31 9.92 2.54
C ALA A 46 9.46 10.44 1.37
N GLY A 47 8.17 10.12 1.35
CA GLY A 47 7.21 10.45 0.27
C GLY A 47 6.35 9.24 -0.07
N CYS A 48 5.05 9.44 -0.29
CA CYS A 48 4.08 8.35 -0.43
C CYS A 48 3.09 8.58 -1.56
N ASN A 49 3.01 7.61 -2.47
CA ASN A 49 2.08 7.64 -3.61
C ASN A 49 0.68 7.11 -3.28
N CYS A 50 0.45 6.57 -2.06
CA CYS A 50 -0.83 5.98 -1.70
C CYS A 50 -2.01 6.95 -1.85
N THR A 51 -1.80 8.27 -1.63
CA THR A 51 -2.82 9.33 -1.80
C THR A 51 -3.39 9.45 -3.21
N GLN A 52 -2.66 8.93 -4.20
CA GLN A 52 -3.01 8.98 -5.62
C GLN A 52 -3.22 7.57 -6.19
N CYS A 53 -3.19 6.53 -5.34
CA CYS A 53 -3.36 5.15 -5.78
C CYS A 53 -4.84 4.86 -6.00
N ASP A 54 -5.18 4.27 -7.15
CA ASP A 54 -6.56 3.94 -7.53
C ASP A 54 -7.27 3.08 -6.47
N ILE A 55 -6.53 2.24 -5.74
CA ILE A 55 -7.07 1.40 -4.68
C ILE A 55 -7.64 2.26 -3.55
N GLN A 56 -6.86 3.23 -3.08
CA GLN A 56 -7.31 4.10 -1.98
C GLN A 56 -8.52 4.93 -2.41
N ILE A 57 -8.49 5.47 -3.63
CA ILE A 57 -9.56 6.29 -4.19
C ILE A 57 -10.86 5.47 -4.30
N LYS A 58 -10.79 4.23 -4.78
CA LYS A 58 -11.94 3.34 -4.92
C LYS A 58 -12.49 2.81 -3.60
N SER A 59 -11.62 2.55 -2.62
CA SER A 59 -12.00 1.97 -1.33
C SER A 59 -12.37 2.99 -0.25
N GLU A 60 -12.39 4.29 -0.59
CA GLU A 60 -12.67 5.41 0.34
C GLU A 60 -11.82 5.35 1.62
N CYS A 61 -10.61 4.82 1.48
CA CYS A 61 -9.70 4.61 2.59
C CYS A 61 -9.00 5.91 2.97
N THR A 62 -9.05 6.29 4.25
CA THR A 62 -8.35 7.47 4.74
C THR A 62 -7.05 7.04 5.42
N GLY A 63 -5.92 7.22 4.74
CA GLY A 63 -4.62 6.80 5.25
C GLY A 63 -3.52 6.88 4.18
N THR A 64 -2.27 6.81 4.62
CA THR A 64 -1.10 6.82 3.75
C THR A 64 -0.02 5.94 4.38
N TYR A 65 1.08 5.70 3.67
CA TYR A 65 2.18 4.86 4.15
C TYR A 65 1.69 3.49 4.65
N TYR A 66 0.77 2.85 3.93
CA TYR A 66 0.23 1.55 4.35
C TYR A 66 1.33 0.48 4.49
N CYS A 67 2.44 0.62 3.76
CA CYS A 67 3.64 -0.20 3.95
C CYS A 67 4.24 -0.09 5.36
N ALA A 68 4.05 1.03 6.07
CA ALA A 68 4.51 1.24 7.44
C ALA A 68 3.39 1.05 8.47
N GLU A 69 2.19 1.59 8.19
CA GLU A 69 1.07 1.69 9.14
C GLU A 69 0.17 0.44 9.13
N GLY A 70 0.15 -0.28 8.01
CA GLY A 70 -0.64 -1.48 7.81
C GLY A 70 -1.99 -1.22 7.18
N ALA A 71 -2.97 -2.09 7.48
CA ALA A 71 -4.23 -2.12 6.76
C ALA A 71 -5.06 -0.84 6.98
N CYS A 72 -5.80 -0.47 5.94
CA CYS A 72 -6.81 0.58 6.03
C CYS A 72 -7.94 0.16 6.99
N ALA A 73 -8.24 1.02 7.97
CA ALA A 73 -9.31 0.83 8.95
C ALA A 73 -10.68 1.31 8.44
#